data_AF-A0A7C0XGR8-F1
#
_entry.id   AF-A0A7C0XGR8-F1
#
_cell.length_a   1.000
_cell.length_b   1.000
_cell.length_c   1.000
_cell.angle_alpha   90.00
_cell.angle_beta   90.00
_cell.angle_gamma   90.00
#
_symmetry.space_group_name_H-M   'P 1'
#
loop_
_entity.id
_entity.type
_entity.pdbx_description
1 polymer ?
#
loop_
_entity_poly.entity_id
_entity_poly.type
_entity_poly.pdbx_seq_one_letter_code
_entity_poly.pdbx_strand_id
1 'polypeptide(L)'
;MSEQPQPASRVFPMASIHRLLELEMVESRKVNRVSREAIITMHNALMKYGRRIARRAVEYAEKSKRKTVTEDDVKRAIADYI
;
A
#
# COMPACT_ATOMS: atom_id res chain seq x y z
N MET A 1 2.19 -14.19 28.88
CA MET A 1 1.64 -12.95 28.30
C MET A 1 2.13 -12.87 26.87
N SER A 2 1.29 -13.27 25.91
CA SER A 2 1.61 -13.15 24.50
C SER A 2 1.47 -11.69 24.13
N GLU A 3 2.58 -11.06 23.76
CA GLU A 3 2.61 -9.71 23.20
C GLU A 3 1.70 -9.70 21.97
N GLN A 4 0.51 -9.11 22.10
CA GLN A 4 -0.35 -8.84 20.96
C GLN A 4 0.48 -7.97 20.02
N PRO A 5 0.66 -8.36 18.73
CA PRO A 5 1.42 -7.53 17.81
C PRO A 5 0.76 -6.16 17.79
N GLN A 6 1.52 -5.12 18.15
CA GLN A 6 1.02 -3.75 18.13
C GLN A 6 0.34 -3.53 16.76
N PRO A 7 -0.88 -2.94 16.70
CA PRO A 7 -1.56 -2.72 15.43
C PRO A 7 -0.56 -1.96 14.56
N ALA A 8 -0.09 -2.62 13.50
CA ALA A 8 1.02 -2.16 12.66
C ALA A 8 0.90 -0.64 12.54
N SER A 9 1.88 0.09 13.08
CA SER A 9 1.92 1.56 13.02
C SER A 9 1.43 1.96 11.63
N ARG A 10 0.35 2.75 11.55
CA ARG A 10 -0.36 3.02 10.30
C ARG A 10 0.66 3.41 9.23
N VAL A 11 0.99 2.47 8.35
CA VAL A 11 2.13 2.60 7.42
C VAL A 11 1.90 3.78 6.50
N PHE A 12 0.63 4.03 6.17
CA PHE A 12 0.19 5.25 5.53
C PHE A 12 -0.56 6.14 6.54
N PRO A 13 -0.17 7.42 6.68
CA PRO A 13 -0.93 8.37 7.48
C PRO A 13 -2.37 8.50 6.95
N MET A 14 -3.36 8.52 7.85
CA MET A 14 -4.77 8.60 7.47
C MET A 14 -5.09 9.85 6.63
N ALA A 15 -4.40 10.96 6.91
CA ALA A 15 -4.54 12.19 6.14
C ALA A 15 -4.10 12.00 4.68
N SER A 16 -3.02 11.25 4.43
CA SER A 16 -2.58 10.94 3.07
C SER A 16 -3.57 10.04 2.34
N ILE A 17 -4.17 9.06 3.03
CA ILE A 17 -5.21 8.21 2.46
C ILE A 17 -6.50 9.00 2.17
N HIS A 18 -6.89 9.91 3.07
CA HIS A 18 -8.00 10.83 2.83
C HIS A 18 -7.74 11.68 1.59
N ARG A 19 -6.54 12.25 1.49
CA ARG A 19 -6.14 13.08 0.35
C ARG A 19 -6.15 12.31 -0.97
N LEU A 20 -5.71 11.05 -0.98
CA LEU A 20 -5.79 10.19 -2.16
C LEU A 20 -7.24 10.04 -2.65
N LEU A 21 -8.20 9.83 -1.74
CA LEU A 21 -9.61 9.74 -2.10
C LEU A 21 -10.17 11.08 -2.58
N GLU A 22 -9.79 12.20 -1.95
CA GLU A 22 -10.21 13.53 -2.39
C GLU A 22 -9.76 13.86 -3.82
N LEU A 23 -8.55 13.43 -4.21
CA LEU A 23 -8.06 13.65 -5.58
C LEU A 23 -8.98 13.00 -6.62
N GLU A 24 -9.46 11.78 -6.35
CA GLU A 24 -10.42 11.09 -7.24
C GLU A 24 -11.84 11.70 -7.15
N MET A 25 -12.21 12.25 -6.00
CA MET A 25 -13.51 12.91 -5.83
C MET A 25 -13.65 14.20 -6.64
N VAL A 26 -12.55 14.93 -6.86
CA VAL A 26 -12.52 16.14 -7.71
C VAL A 26 -13.03 15.82 -9.11
N GLU A 27 -12.68 14.65 -9.66
CA GLU A 27 -13.14 14.19 -10.97
C GLU A 27 -14.59 13.69 -10.96
N SER A 28 -15.11 13.26 -9.80
CA SER A 28 -16.43 12.62 -9.68
C SER A 28 -17.62 13.59 -9.66
N ARG A 29 -17.44 14.86 -9.25
CA ARG A 29 -18.48 15.91 -8.99
C ARG A 29 -19.71 15.50 -8.15
N LYS A 30 -19.86 14.23 -7.77
CA LYS A 30 -21.01 13.66 -7.06
C LYS A 30 -20.70 13.29 -5.61
N VAL A 31 -19.42 13.14 -5.28
CA VAL A 31 -18.96 12.69 -3.96
C VAL A 31 -18.30 13.86 -3.24
N ASN A 32 -18.79 14.19 -2.05
CA ASN A 32 -18.39 15.40 -1.31
C ASN A 32 -17.71 15.11 0.05
N ARG A 33 -17.76 13.86 0.53
CA ARG A 33 -17.26 13.47 1.85
C ARG A 33 -16.68 12.06 1.80
N VAL A 34 -15.72 11.81 2.68
CA VAL A 34 -15.15 10.48 2.93
C VAL A 34 -15.43 10.08 4.37
N SER A 35 -15.99 8.89 4.59
CA SER A 35 -16.16 8.36 5.95
C SER A 35 -14.84 7.86 6.51
N ARG A 36 -14.69 7.87 7.84
CA ARG A 36 -13.49 7.35 8.50
C ARG A 36 -13.25 5.88 8.16
N GLU A 37 -14.31 5.10 8.05
CA GLU A 37 -14.31 3.67 7.74
C GLU A 37 -13.80 3.42 6.31
N ALA A 38 -14.13 4.30 5.36
CA ALA A 38 -13.61 4.22 4.00
C ALA A 38 -12.09 4.43 3.98
N ILE A 39 -11.57 5.40 4.75
CA ILE A 39 -10.13 5.64 4.88
C ILE A 39 -9.42 4.41 5.47
N ILE A 40 -9.99 3.78 6.51
CA ILE A 40 -9.43 2.57 7.12
C ILE A 40 -9.43 1.41 6.11
N THR A 41 -10.53 1.23 5.39
CA THR A 41 -10.65 0.18 4.37
C THR A 41 -9.64 0.37 3.25
N MET A 42 -9.47 1.60 2.76
CA MET A 42 -8.48 1.93 1.74
C MET A 42 -7.05 1.69 2.24
N HIS A 43 -6.73 2.11 3.47
CA HIS A 43 -5.43 1.81 4.09
C HIS A 43 -5.15 0.30 4.09
N ASN A 44 -6.12 -0.51 4.51
CA ASN A 44 -5.96 -1.96 4.59
C ASN A 44 -5.79 -2.60 3.20
N ALA A 45 -6.51 -2.09 2.19
CA ALA A 45 -6.35 -2.51 0.81
C ALA A 45 -4.94 -2.20 0.28
N LEU A 46 -4.47 -0.95 0.43
CA LEU A 46 -3.13 -0.53 0.03
C LEU A 46 -2.05 -1.34 0.74
N MET A 47 -2.22 -1.64 2.03
CA MET A 47 -1.31 -2.52 2.76
C MET A 47 -1.27 -3.94 2.21
N LYS A 48 -2.43 -4.51 1.88
CA LYS A 48 -2.52 -5.85 1.29
C LYS A 48 -1.80 -5.90 -0.07
N TYR A 49 -2.06 -4.93 -0.95
CA TYR A 49 -1.42 -4.88 -2.27
C TYR A 49 0.07 -4.54 -2.18
N GLY A 50 0.41 -3.49 -1.43
CA GLY A 50 1.79 -3.04 -1.22
C GLY A 50 2.67 -4.12 -0.61
N ARG A 51 2.17 -4.89 0.36
CA ARG A 51 2.94 -6.00 0.96
C ARG A 51 3.20 -7.14 -0.04
N ARG A 52 2.26 -7.43 -0.94
CA ARG A 52 2.44 -8.45 -1.98
C ARG A 52 3.50 -8.02 -2.98
N ILE A 53 3.41 -6.80 -3.49
CA ILE A 53 4.41 -6.22 -4.40
C ILE A 53 5.78 -6.17 -3.73
N ALA A 54 5.86 -5.65 -2.50
CA ALA A 54 7.12 -5.54 -1.77
C ALA A 54 7.78 -6.90 -1.54
N ARG A 55 7.00 -7.93 -1.15
CA ARG A 55 7.51 -9.29 -1.00
C ARG A 55 8.12 -9.78 -2.31
N ARG A 56 7.40 -9.61 -3.42
CA ARG A 56 7.85 -10.10 -4.72
C ARG A 56 9.08 -9.37 -5.24
N ALA A 57 9.18 -8.06 -5.01
CA ALA A 57 10.37 -7.28 -5.33
C ALA A 57 11.60 -7.75 -4.54
N VAL A 58 11.42 -8.04 -3.25
CA VAL A 58 12.49 -8.63 -2.41
C VAL A 58 12.91 -9.99 -2.95
N GLU A 59 11.96 -10.87 -3.32
CA GLU A 59 12.27 -12.18 -3.90
C GLU A 59 13.12 -12.07 -5.19
N TYR A 60 12.88 -11.06 -6.04
CA TYR A 60 13.70 -10.86 -7.24
C TYR A 60 15.11 -10.38 -6.93
N ALA A 61 15.26 -9.47 -5.96
CA ALA A 61 16.56 -9.03 -5.50
C ALA A 61 17.36 -10.21 -4.92
N GLU A 62 16.72 -11.05 -4.10
CA GLU A 62 17.29 -12.26 -3.50
C GLU A 62 17.72 -13.28 -4.57
N LYS A 63 16.86 -13.59 -5.55
CA LYS A 63 17.19 -14.49 -6.67
C LYS A 63 18.36 -13.97 -7.50
N SER A 64 18.51 -12.64 -7.58
CA SER A 64 19.63 -11.98 -8.23
C SER A 64 20.88 -11.86 -7.34
N LYS A 65 20.85 -12.42 -6.11
CA LYS A 65 21.90 -12.32 -5.09
C LYS A 65 22.28 -10.88 -4.70
N ARG A 66 21.36 -9.93 -4.89
CA ARG A 66 21.55 -8.51 -4.52
C ARG A 66 21.05 -8.27 -3.10
N LYS A 67 21.71 -7.34 -2.40
CA LYS A 67 21.29 -6.85 -1.07
C LYS A 67 20.43 -5.59 -1.14
N THR A 68 20.22 -5.06 -2.34
CA THR A 68 19.47 -3.83 -2.60
C THR A 68 18.37 -4.14 -3.60
N VAL A 69 17.13 -3.83 -3.22
CA VAL A 69 15.96 -3.85 -4.12
C VAL A 69 16.09 -2.68 -5.08
N THR A 70 15.99 -2.94 -6.38
CA THR A 70 16.09 -1.92 -7.41
C THR A 70 14.71 -1.54 -7.96
N GLU A 71 14.67 -0.46 -8.74
CA GLU A 71 13.47 -0.05 -9.49
C GLU A 71 12.95 -1.20 -10.38
N ASP A 72 13.85 -1.93 -11.05
CA ASP A 72 13.52 -3.07 -11.90
C ASP A 72 12.79 -4.18 -11.14
N ASP A 73 13.19 -4.48 -9.90
CA ASP A 73 12.52 -5.48 -9.07
C ASP A 73 11.08 -5.07 -8.77
N VAL A 74 10.88 -3.79 -8.44
CA VAL A 74 9.56 -3.24 -8.13
C VAL A 74 8.68 -3.21 -9.37
N LYS A 75 9.20 -2.78 -10.53
CA LYS A 75 8.47 -2.78 -11.80
C LYS A 75 8.02 -4.18 -12.19
N ARG A 76 8.92 -5.17 -12.12
CA ARG A 76 8.59 -6.58 -12.38
C ARG A 76 7.54 -7.08 -11.39
N ALA A 77 7.68 -6.73 -10.11
CA ALA A 77 6.74 -7.15 -9.08
C ALA A 77 5.34 -6.58 -9.31
N ILE A 78 5.24 -5.34 -9.78
CA ILE A 78 3.96 -4.74 -10.17
C ILE A 78 3.37 -5.48 -11.37
N ALA A 79 4.17 -5.73 -12.41
CA ALA A 79 3.72 -6.43 -13.62
C ALA A 79 3.27 -7.88 -13.38
N ASP A 80 3.82 -8.57 -12.38
CA ASP A 80 3.36 -9.92 -11.97
C ASP A 80 1.94 -9.91 -11.34
N TYR A 81 1.39 -8.73 -11.01
CA TYR A 81 0.13 -8.61 -10.26
C TYR A 81 -0.97 -7.79 -10.95
N ILE A 82 -0.66 -7.04 -12.01
CA ILE A 82 -1.64 -6.32 -12.85
C ILE A 82 -1.87 -7.14 -14.11
#